data_AF-A0A2X1QEA5-F1
#
_entry.id   AF-A0A2X1QEA5-F1
#
_cell.length_a   1.000
_cell.length_b   1.000
_cell.length_c   1.000
_cell.angle_alpha   90.00
_cell.angle_beta   90.00
_cell.angle_gamma   90.00
#
_symmetry.space_group_name_H-M   'P 1'
#
loop_
_entity.id
_entity.type
_entity.pdbx_description
1 polymer ?
#
loop_
_entity_poly.entity_id
_entity_poly.type
_entity_poly.pdbx_seq_one_letter_code
_entity_poly.pdbx_strand_id
1 'polypeptide(L)'
;MSQIVNAVTSSTNARRGYRKGNPMSAVERQQSHLARKKETHKEMRVYVTSEIKDEFRRMCEAQGVTQSEMIEKLIKDAVSQHKGFVKD
;
A
#
# COMPACT_ATOMS: atom_id res chain seq x y z
N MET A 1 -2.78 64.37 -24.13
CA MET A 1 -1.72 63.35 -24.21
C MET A 1 -1.62 62.64 -22.87
N SER A 2 -2.33 61.53 -22.69
CA SER A 2 -2.39 60.77 -21.43
C SER A 2 -1.29 59.73 -21.39
N GLN A 3 -0.31 59.90 -20.50
CA GLN A 3 0.70 58.88 -20.22
C GLN A 3 0.04 57.71 -19.47
N ILE A 4 -0.10 56.58 -20.15
CA ILE A 4 -0.40 55.30 -19.51
C ILE A 4 0.91 54.85 -18.84
N VAL A 5 0.97 55.02 -17.52
CA VAL A 5 2.07 54.56 -16.70
C VAL A 5 2.05 53.03 -16.77
N ASN A 6 2.89 52.45 -17.62
CA ASN A 6 3.12 51.02 -17.66
C ASN A 6 3.58 50.60 -16.27
N ALA A 7 2.70 49.95 -15.51
CA ALA A 7 3.02 49.29 -14.26
C ALA A 7 4.02 48.16 -14.60
N VAL A 8 5.30 48.50 -14.55
CA VAL A 8 6.41 47.55 -14.57
C VAL A 8 6.26 46.72 -13.31
N THR A 9 5.60 45.57 -13.46
CA THR A 9 5.57 44.55 -12.41
C THR A 9 6.97 43.95 -12.34
N SER A 10 7.68 44.28 -11.27
CA SER A 10 9.00 43.75 -10.92
C SER A 10 8.95 42.26 -10.61
N SER A 11 8.71 41.42 -11.62
CA SER A 11 8.99 39.98 -11.53
C SER A 11 9.89 39.56 -12.70
N THR A 12 11.17 39.92 -12.60
CA THR A 12 12.27 39.40 -13.43
C THR A 12 12.64 37.95 -13.11
N ASN A 13 11.86 37.24 -12.28
CA ASN A 13 12.00 35.81 -12.10
C ASN A 13 11.09 35.09 -13.10
N ALA A 14 11.67 34.66 -14.23
CA ALA A 14 11.02 33.73 -15.15
C ALA A 14 10.43 32.57 -14.33
N ARG A 15 9.10 32.48 -14.24
CA ARG A 15 8.40 31.37 -13.56
C ARG A 15 8.96 30.07 -14.13
N ARG A 16 9.47 29.17 -13.29
CA ARG A 16 9.92 27.84 -13.75
C ARG A 16 8.77 27.22 -14.53
N GLY A 17 9.02 26.89 -15.81
CA GLY A 17 8.04 26.20 -16.63
C GLY A 17 7.54 24.96 -15.89
N TYR A 18 6.23 24.77 -15.86
CA TYR A 18 5.59 23.65 -15.19
C TYR A 18 6.18 22.34 -15.72
N ARG A 19 7.00 21.67 -14.89
CA ARG A 19 7.49 20.33 -15.19
C ARG A 19 6.44 19.34 -14.73
N LYS A 20 5.42 19.13 -15.56
CA LYS A 20 4.61 17.92 -15.45
C LYS A 20 5.56 16.78 -15.79
N GLY A 21 6.16 16.17 -14.77
CA GLY A 21 6.92 14.94 -14.98
C GLY A 21 6.04 13.93 -15.73
N ASN A 22 6.66 12.95 -16.37
CA ASN A 22 5.88 11.92 -17.03
C ASN A 22 5.11 11.13 -15.94
N PRO A 23 3.77 11.13 -15.93
CA PRO A 23 3.03 10.40 -14.92
C PRO A 23 3.33 8.91 -15.06
N MET A 24 3.61 8.26 -13.92
CA MET A 24 3.80 6.80 -13.89
C MET A 24 2.60 6.12 -14.55
N SER A 25 2.88 5.17 -15.43
CA SER A 25 1.85 4.33 -16.03
C SER A 25 1.12 3.51 -14.96
N ALA A 26 -0.06 3.00 -15.29
CA ALA A 26 -0.82 2.14 -14.37
C ALA A 26 0.01 0.92 -13.91
N VAL A 27 0.79 0.35 -14.84
CA VAL A 27 1.66 -0.81 -14.59
C VAL A 27 2.80 -0.45 -13.64
N GLU A 28 3.50 0.67 -13.88
CA GLU A 28 4.60 1.10 -13.00
C GLU A 28 4.10 1.47 -11.60
N ARG A 29 2.90 2.06 -11.49
CA ARG A 29 2.25 2.29 -10.19
C ARG A 29 1.93 0.98 -9.47
N GLN A 30 1.41 -0.02 -10.17
CA GLN A 30 1.15 -1.33 -9.58
C GLN A 30 2.44 -2.01 -9.12
N GLN A 31 3.49 -1.98 -9.94
CA GLN A 31 4.79 -2.58 -9.61
C GLN A 31 5.44 -1.90 -8.41
N SER A 32 5.45 -0.56 -8.35
CA SER A 32 5.98 0.19 -7.21
C SER A 32 5.18 -0.09 -5.92
N HIS A 33 3.86 -0.21 -6.02
CA HIS A 33 3.02 -0.60 -4.88
C HIS A 33 3.37 -2.01 -4.37
N LEU A 34 3.54 -2.97 -5.28
CA LEU A 34 3.95 -4.34 -4.94
C LEU A 34 5.36 -4.39 -4.36
N ALA A 35 6.31 -3.62 -4.90
CA ALA A 35 7.68 -3.55 -4.40
C ALA A 35 7.71 -3.07 -2.95
N ARG A 36 6.98 -2.00 -2.62
CA ARG A 36 6.85 -1.49 -1.25
C ARG A 36 6.20 -2.52 -0.31
N LYS A 37 5.24 -3.31 -0.79
CA LYS A 37 4.61 -4.36 0.01
C LYS A 37 5.57 -5.53 0.28
N LYS A 38 6.40 -5.90 -0.70
CA LYS A 38 7.41 -6.96 -0.56
C LYS A 38 8.55 -6.60 0.40
N GLU A 39 8.87 -5.32 0.55
CA GLU A 39 9.87 -4.85 1.50
C GLU A 39 9.45 -5.13 2.96
N THR A 40 8.15 -4.99 3.25
CA THR A 40 7.61 -5.13 4.61
C THR A 40 6.99 -6.50 4.89
N HIS A 41 6.48 -7.19 3.85
CA HIS A 41 5.76 -8.46 3.98
C HIS A 41 6.38 -9.53 3.07
N LYS A 42 6.50 -10.75 3.57
CA LYS A 42 6.93 -11.92 2.79
C LYS A 42 5.71 -12.69 2.26
N GLU A 43 5.81 -13.20 1.04
CA GLU A 43 4.77 -14.05 0.43
C GLU A 43 4.77 -15.46 1.05
N MET A 44 3.59 -16.01 1.32
CA MET A 44 3.41 -17.39 1.81
C MET A 44 2.42 -18.13 0.91
N ARG A 45 2.82 -19.30 0.39
CA ARG A 45 1.97 -20.17 -0.42
C ARG A 45 1.65 -21.43 0.37
N VAL A 46 0.36 -21.70 0.58
CA VAL A 46 -0.11 -22.81 1.41
C VAL A 46 -1.21 -23.56 0.66
N TYR A 47 -1.15 -24.89 0.75
CA TYR A 47 -2.23 -25.76 0.31
C TYR A 47 -2.97 -26.27 1.56
N VAL A 48 -4.30 -26.23 1.50
CA VAL A 48 -5.21 -26.68 2.55
C VAL A 48 -6.30 -27.49 1.89
N THR A 49 -6.96 -28.37 2.64
CA THR A 49 -8.11 -29.13 2.13
C THR A 49 -9.24 -28.19 1.71
N SER A 50 -10.04 -28.62 0.73
CA SER A 50 -11.14 -27.82 0.18
C SER A 50 -12.16 -27.44 1.25
N GLU A 51 -12.50 -28.40 2.11
CA GLU A 51 -13.47 -28.23 3.20
C GLU A 51 -13.07 -27.12 4.16
N ILE A 52 -11.83 -27.16 4.64
CA ILE A 52 -11.28 -26.14 5.56
C ILE A 52 -11.23 -24.78 4.86
N LYS A 53 -10.86 -24.74 3.59
CA LYS A 53 -10.79 -23.48 2.83
C LYS A 53 -12.18 -22.84 2.66
N ASP A 54 -13.22 -23.64 2.43
CA ASP A 54 -14.58 -23.14 2.29
C ASP A 54 -15.13 -22.63 3.63
N GLU A 55 -14.88 -23.32 4.73
CA GLU A 55 -15.21 -22.83 6.07
C GLU A 55 -14.47 -21.54 6.41
N PHE A 56 -13.16 -21.51 6.13
CA PHE A 56 -12.34 -20.33 6.36
C PHE A 56 -12.83 -19.12 5.56
N ARG A 57 -13.25 -19.33 4.30
CA ARG A 57 -13.86 -18.28 3.47
C ARG A 57 -15.12 -17.74 4.12
N ARG A 58 -16.05 -18.61 4.54
CA ARG A 58 -17.30 -18.20 5.22
C ARG A 58 -17.03 -17.41 6.49
N MET A 59 -16.04 -17.83 7.28
CA MET A 59 -15.63 -17.13 8.50
C MET A 59 -15.09 -15.73 8.20
N CYS A 60 -14.25 -15.59 7.17
CA CYS A 60 -13.72 -14.29 6.73
C CYS A 60 -14.83 -13.35 6.27
N GLU A 61 -15.79 -13.86 5.48
CA GLU A 61 -16.96 -13.11 5.00
C GLU A 61 -17.82 -12.62 6.17
N ALA A 62 -18.11 -13.49 7.14
CA ALA A 62 -18.92 -13.14 8.31
C ALA A 62 -18.26 -12.05 9.18
N GLN A 63 -16.93 -12.04 9.28
CA GLN A 63 -16.19 -11.03 10.04
C GLN A 63 -15.83 -9.79 9.22
N GLY A 64 -16.10 -9.78 7.91
CA GLY A 64 -15.77 -8.67 7.02
C GLY A 64 -14.26 -8.43 6.87
N VAL A 65 -13.44 -9.47 7.00
CA VAL A 65 -11.97 -9.37 6.89
C VAL A 65 -11.45 -10.15 5.69
N THR A 66 -10.29 -9.75 5.18
CA THR A 66 -9.65 -10.51 4.11
C THR A 66 -9.02 -11.80 4.65
N GLN A 67 -8.93 -12.81 3.78
CA GLN A 67 -8.26 -14.08 4.10
C GLN A 67 -6.82 -13.87 4.60
N SER A 68 -6.08 -12.96 3.97
CA SER A 68 -4.71 -12.62 4.38
C SER A 68 -4.64 -12.00 5.78
N GLU A 69 -5.53 -11.07 6.11
CA GLU A 69 -5.56 -10.45 7.43
C GLU A 69 -5.93 -11.46 8.52
N MET A 70 -6.86 -12.35 8.21
CA MET A 70 -7.23 -13.42 9.13
C MET A 70 -6.07 -14.39 9.37
N ILE A 71 -5.36 -14.80 8.32
CA ILE A 71 -4.15 -15.65 8.45
C ILE A 71 -3.08 -14.93 9.29
N GLU A 72 -2.83 -13.65 9.06
CA GLU A 72 -1.88 -12.89 9.85
C GLU A 72 -2.25 -12.83 11.34
N LYS A 73 -3.53 -12.63 11.66
CA LYS A 73 -4.03 -12.64 13.05
C LYS A 73 -3.81 -14.00 13.70
N LEU A 74 -4.26 -15.07 13.04
CA LEU A 74 -4.10 -16.44 13.55
C LEU A 74 -2.64 -16.81 13.80
N ILE A 75 -1.73 -16.42 12.89
CA ILE A 75 -0.29 -16.65 13.08
C ILE A 75 0.25 -15.81 14.23
N LYS A 76 -0.11 -14.53 14.34
CA LYS A 76 0.32 -13.66 15.45
C LYS A 76 -0.13 -14.21 16.80
N ASP A 77 -1.37 -14.68 16.89
CA ASP A 77 -1.93 -15.26 18.12
C ASP A 77 -1.21 -16.57 18.48
N ALA A 78 -1.01 -17.47 17.51
CA ALA A 78 -0.29 -18.71 17.71
C ALA A 78 1.18 -18.48 18.13
N VAL A 79 1.88 -17.55 17.47
CA VAL A 79 3.27 -17.18 17.84
C VAL A 79 3.32 -16.60 19.25
N SER A 80 2.34 -15.79 19.64
CA SER A 80 2.27 -15.20 20.98
C SER A 80 2.05 -16.26 22.05
N GLN A 81 1.20 -17.26 21.78
CA GLN A 81 0.97 -18.40 22.67
C GLN A 81 2.22 -19.29 22.78
N HIS A 82 2.91 -19.55 21.68
CA HIS A 82 4.11 -20.40 21.69
C HIS A 82 5.37 -19.70 22.23
N LYS A 83 5.48 -18.37 22.13
CA LYS A 83 6.57 -17.60 22.78
C LYS A 83 6.57 -17.73 24.30
N GLY A 84 5.46 -18.14 24.92
CA GLY A 84 5.42 -18.48 26.34
C GLY A 84 6.17 -19.76 26.72
N PHE A 85 6.44 -20.65 25.76
CA PHE A 85 7.08 -21.97 25.97
C PHE A 85 8.57 -22.00 25.63
N VAL A 86 9.09 -20.97 24.96
CA VAL A 86 10.52 -20.82 24.65
C VAL A 86 11.04 -19.63 25.45
N LYS A 87 11.06 -19.76 26.77
CA LYS A 87 11.97 -18.99 27.61
C LYS A 87 13.22 -19.85 27.77
N ASP A 88 14.33 -19.37 27.23
CA ASP A 88 15.68 -19.84 27.60
C ASP A 88 15.89 -19.70 29.12
#